data_AF-A0A6P8BVJ2-F1
#
_entry.id   AF-A0A6P8BVJ2-F1
#
_cell.length_a   1.000
_cell.length_b   1.000
_cell.length_c   1.000
_cell.angle_alpha   90.00
_cell.angle_beta   90.00
_cell.angle_gamma   90.00
#
_symmetry.space_group_name_H-M   'P 1'
#
loop_
_entity.id
_entity.type
_entity.pdbx_description
1 polymer ?
#
loop_
_entity_poly.entity_id
_entity_poly.type
_entity_poly.pdbx_seq_one_letter_code
_entity_poly.pdbx_strand_id
1 'polypeptide(L)'
;MAESFSEFPSQLGPILDPLASAGSDRTRTADSPPVDGELSRPIRLEAASGADKYVISAEEQEQALRQLEEELDDATTSVERLNAALKEKDERKAHVLNELNRLREKIRDAGADSVVEKLMLLLRSVKALERQEFALKSNFDAKHAELEAEICELEAKASNDYDDKSLHDGLDHSIGTASENLHLAKKELAARLRAVLSLKRQLDDVPTPSELTQYKCRLAELNTNIGEKDRQTRKFYSTYNALLEIKELMLKEISLLNSINSQFQDAIASTAGQMKLIDSMEGILKGIKQKLEKMQVGLQADQKICDTLRERYVAAVADQRHSFTMSKALQNFRQ
;
A
#
# COMPACT_ATOMS: atom_id res chain seq x y z
N MET A 1 13.83 -5.55 -38.56
CA MET A 1 14.28 -4.23 -38.04
C MET A 1 14.35 -4.39 -36.52
N ALA A 2 15.35 -5.04 -35.92
CA ALA A 2 16.80 -4.95 -36.09
C ALA A 2 17.29 -3.52 -35.95
N GLU A 3 17.70 -3.15 -34.72
CA GLU A 3 18.94 -2.42 -34.46
C GLU A 3 19.35 -2.61 -32.98
N SER A 4 20.64 -2.49 -32.77
CA SER A 4 21.48 -3.38 -31.96
C SER A 4 22.56 -2.53 -31.27
N PHE A 5 22.88 -2.88 -30.02
CA PHE A 5 24.22 -2.85 -29.39
C PHE A 5 25.15 -1.63 -29.49
N SER A 6 25.54 -1.09 -28.32
CA SER A 6 26.92 -0.80 -27.84
C SER A 6 26.81 0.08 -26.58
N GLU A 7 27.63 0.05 -25.54
CA GLU A 7 28.90 -0.62 -25.26
C GLU A 7 29.09 -0.57 -23.73
N PHE A 8 29.58 -1.67 -23.15
CA PHE A 8 30.14 -1.71 -21.80
C PHE A 8 31.50 -1.00 -21.77
N PRO A 9 31.99 -0.61 -20.59
CA PRO A 9 33.26 -1.19 -20.19
C PRO A 9 33.23 -1.77 -18.77
N SER A 10 33.55 -3.05 -18.71
CA SER A 10 34.08 -3.77 -17.55
C SER A 10 35.61 -3.66 -17.59
N GLN A 11 36.26 -3.34 -16.46
CA GLN A 11 37.55 -3.88 -16.01
C GLN A 11 37.60 -3.70 -14.48
N LEU A 12 37.48 -4.78 -13.71
CA LEU A 12 38.58 -5.64 -13.20
C LEU A 12 39.38 -4.92 -12.11
N GLY A 13 39.46 -5.40 -10.87
CA GLY A 13 39.31 -6.79 -10.45
C GLY A 13 39.17 -6.98 -8.93
N PRO A 14 39.20 -8.25 -8.50
CA PRO A 14 38.57 -8.74 -7.27
C PRO A 14 39.59 -9.03 -6.17
N ILE A 15 39.12 -9.08 -4.92
CA ILE A 15 39.78 -9.88 -3.89
C ILE A 15 38.73 -10.87 -3.40
N LEU A 16 38.84 -12.09 -3.90
CA LEU A 16 38.15 -13.29 -3.44
C LEU A 16 38.70 -13.68 -2.05
N ASP A 17 37.79 -14.17 -1.19
CA ASP A 17 38.02 -15.10 -0.08
C ASP A 17 38.78 -16.39 -0.55
N PRO A 18 39.06 -17.48 0.23
CA PRO A 18 38.57 -17.85 1.57
C PRO A 18 39.58 -18.71 2.40
N LEU A 19 39.04 -19.36 3.46
CA LEU A 19 39.38 -20.68 4.00
C LEU A 19 40.28 -20.77 5.25
N ALA A 20 39.59 -21.15 6.32
CA ALA A 20 40.07 -22.08 7.33
C ALA A 20 40.68 -23.35 6.72
N SER A 21 41.77 -23.87 7.30
CA SER A 21 41.95 -25.31 7.56
C SER A 21 43.23 -25.57 8.37
N ALA A 22 43.17 -26.65 9.13
CA ALA A 22 44.07 -27.12 10.17
C ALA A 22 45.35 -27.82 9.70
N GLY A 23 46.24 -28.06 10.68
CA GLY A 23 47.29 -29.09 10.68
C GLY A 23 48.62 -28.65 10.07
N SER A 24 49.79 -29.18 10.44
CA SER A 24 50.22 -30.14 11.46
C SER A 24 51.76 -30.18 11.40
N ASP A 25 52.37 -30.60 12.50
CA ASP A 25 53.63 -31.38 12.59
C ASP A 25 55.01 -30.79 12.18
N ARG A 26 55.90 -30.80 13.21
CA ARG A 26 57.27 -31.37 13.24
C ARG A 26 58.40 -30.61 12.51
N THR A 27 59.64 -30.49 13.01
CA THR A 27 60.42 -31.29 13.97
C THR A 27 61.76 -30.60 14.26
N ARG A 28 62.31 -30.87 15.48
CA ARG A 28 63.75 -31.12 15.82
C ARG A 28 64.73 -29.93 15.76
N THR A 29 65.76 -29.80 16.63
CA THR A 29 66.44 -30.72 17.56
C THR A 29 67.43 -29.97 18.46
N ALA A 30 67.74 -30.59 19.61
CA ALA A 30 68.98 -30.53 20.41
C ALA A 30 69.24 -29.20 21.18
N ASP A 31 69.65 -29.20 22.44
CA ASP A 31 70.50 -30.17 23.14
C ASP A 31 70.21 -30.19 24.66
N SER A 32 70.53 -31.31 25.30
CA SER A 32 70.50 -31.58 26.75
C SER A 32 71.93 -31.98 27.18
N PRO A 33 72.27 -32.32 28.44
CA PRO A 33 71.84 -31.93 29.80
C PRO A 33 73.11 -31.68 30.70
N PRO A 34 73.27 -32.26 31.92
CA PRO A 34 72.78 -31.86 33.26
C PRO A 34 73.94 -31.55 34.26
N VAL A 35 73.61 -31.33 35.54
CA VAL A 35 74.12 -32.10 36.72
C VAL A 35 74.22 -31.21 37.98
N ASP A 36 73.50 -31.65 39.01
CA ASP A 36 73.63 -31.27 40.43
C ASP A 36 75.00 -31.64 41.00
N GLY A 37 75.48 -30.88 42.00
CA GLY A 37 76.47 -31.41 42.94
C GLY A 37 77.34 -30.39 43.67
N GLU A 38 76.90 -30.04 44.88
CA GLU A 38 77.69 -29.79 46.10
C GLU A 38 78.92 -28.84 46.08
N LEU A 39 78.91 -27.84 46.97
CA LEU A 39 79.81 -27.79 48.14
C LEU A 39 79.46 -26.62 49.07
N SER A 40 79.48 -26.91 50.38
CA SER A 40 79.22 -25.99 51.49
C SER A 40 80.49 -25.23 51.95
N ARG A 41 80.31 -23.92 52.22
CA ARG A 41 80.87 -23.09 53.34
C ARG A 41 82.37 -22.65 53.30
N PRO A 42 82.82 -21.62 54.08
CA PRO A 42 82.13 -20.47 54.71
C PRO A 42 82.89 -19.09 54.72
N ILE A 43 82.16 -17.99 55.08
CA ILE A 43 82.51 -16.83 55.98
C ILE A 43 83.75 -15.95 55.61
N ARG A 44 83.70 -14.60 55.48
CA ARG A 44 83.45 -13.57 56.52
C ARG A 44 83.39 -12.17 55.84
N LEU A 45 82.28 -11.44 55.99
CA LEU A 45 82.14 -10.19 56.76
C LEU A 45 82.90 -8.98 56.19
N GLU A 46 82.16 -7.99 55.67
CA GLU A 46 82.22 -6.59 56.14
C GLU A 46 81.06 -5.77 55.51
N ALA A 47 80.34 -5.08 56.40
CA ALA A 47 79.38 -3.97 56.27
C ALA A 47 78.73 -3.66 54.90
N ALA A 48 77.41 -3.83 54.71
CA ALA A 48 76.34 -2.99 55.28
C ALA A 48 76.50 -1.49 54.99
N SER A 49 76.34 -1.06 53.73
CA SER A 49 76.09 0.37 53.37
C SER A 49 75.66 0.60 51.91
N GLY A 50 75.80 -0.38 51.00
CA GLY A 50 75.41 -0.26 49.59
C GLY A 50 74.04 -0.86 49.25
N ALA A 51 73.48 -1.74 50.09
CA ALA A 51 72.23 -2.43 49.81
C ALA A 51 70.99 -1.53 49.97
N ASP A 52 70.97 -0.64 50.97
CA ASP A 52 69.81 0.21 51.25
C ASP A 52 69.47 1.21 50.13
N LYS A 53 70.47 1.68 49.35
CA LYS A 53 70.24 2.63 48.26
C LYS A 53 69.64 1.96 47.00
N TYR A 54 70.00 0.72 46.72
CA TYR A 54 69.41 -0.07 45.64
C TYR A 54 68.06 -0.67 46.03
N VAL A 55 67.85 -0.96 47.32
CA VAL A 55 66.55 -1.42 47.84
C VAL A 55 65.50 -0.30 47.81
N ILE A 56 65.83 0.93 48.23
CA ILE A 56 64.89 2.07 48.16
C ILE A 56 64.53 2.39 46.70
N SER A 57 65.52 2.38 45.78
CA SER A 57 65.25 2.61 44.34
C SER A 57 64.43 1.47 43.71
N ALA A 58 64.54 0.24 44.21
CA ALA A 58 63.76 -0.89 43.74
C ALA A 58 62.33 -0.86 44.32
N GLU A 59 62.16 -0.47 45.58
CA GLU A 59 60.86 -0.29 46.24
C GLU A 59 60.05 0.86 45.61
N GLU A 60 60.70 1.98 45.26
CA GLU A 60 60.07 3.08 44.51
C GLU A 60 59.65 2.64 43.11
N GLN A 61 60.47 1.85 42.42
CA GLN A 61 60.11 1.26 41.13
C GLN A 61 58.98 0.24 41.24
N GLU A 62 58.93 -0.54 42.32
CA GLU A 62 57.86 -1.50 42.58
C GLU A 62 56.54 -0.79 42.91
N GLN A 63 56.57 0.32 43.65
CA GLN A 63 55.38 1.16 43.88
C GLN A 63 54.90 1.84 42.59
N ALA A 64 55.81 2.35 41.76
CA ALA A 64 55.46 2.92 40.45
C ALA A 64 54.89 1.86 39.50
N LEU A 65 55.44 0.63 39.51
CA LEU A 65 54.89 -0.51 38.75
C LEU A 65 53.50 -0.89 39.26
N ARG A 66 53.27 -0.93 40.57
CA ARG A 66 51.94 -1.21 41.15
C ARG A 66 50.91 -0.14 40.78
N GLN A 67 51.28 1.13 40.80
CA GLN A 67 50.40 2.23 40.36
C GLN A 67 50.08 2.12 38.86
N LEU A 68 51.08 1.80 38.04
CA LEU A 68 50.87 1.63 36.60
C LEU A 68 50.04 0.37 36.28
N GLU A 69 50.19 -0.71 37.05
CA GLU A 69 49.35 -1.91 36.98
C GLU A 69 47.90 -1.60 37.37
N GLU A 70 47.68 -0.81 38.41
CA GLU A 70 46.35 -0.36 38.84
C GLU A 70 45.67 0.54 37.79
N GLU A 71 46.41 1.51 37.23
CA GLU A 71 45.92 2.33 36.10
C GLU A 71 45.64 1.50 34.84
N LEU A 72 46.44 0.46 34.59
CA LEU A 72 46.22 -0.46 33.47
C LEU A 72 44.98 -1.32 33.69
N ASP A 73 44.74 -1.81 34.91
CA ASP A 73 43.52 -2.55 35.25
C ASP A 73 42.28 -1.65 35.16
N ASP A 74 42.35 -0.40 35.65
CA ASP A 74 41.27 0.58 35.54
C ASP A 74 40.97 0.95 34.07
N ALA A 75 42.01 1.13 33.25
CA ALA A 75 41.85 1.36 31.82
C ALA A 75 41.25 0.12 31.13
N THR A 76 41.69 -1.08 31.50
CA THR A 76 41.21 -2.36 30.94
C THR A 76 39.73 -2.56 31.27
N THR A 77 39.32 -2.37 32.52
CA THR A 77 37.90 -2.45 32.92
C THR A 77 37.04 -1.37 32.28
N SER A 78 37.59 -0.18 32.03
CA SER A 78 36.88 0.90 31.32
C SER A 78 36.66 0.57 29.83
N VAL A 79 37.67 0.00 29.18
CA VAL A 79 37.58 -0.49 27.79
C VAL A 79 36.58 -1.63 27.68
N GLU A 80 36.59 -2.59 28.61
CA GLU A 80 35.62 -3.68 28.66
C GLU A 80 34.17 -3.17 28.80
N ARG A 81 33.95 -2.16 29.66
CA ARG A 81 32.64 -1.53 29.85
C ARG A 81 32.14 -0.81 28.59
N LEU A 82 33.02 -0.09 27.91
CA LEU A 82 32.70 0.58 26.64
C LEU A 82 32.42 -0.45 25.53
N ASN A 83 33.19 -1.53 25.46
CA ASN A 83 32.96 -2.62 24.51
C ASN A 83 31.63 -3.34 24.77
N ALA A 84 31.27 -3.56 26.03
CA ALA A 84 29.97 -4.12 26.40
C ALA A 84 28.81 -3.19 25.98
N ALA A 85 28.94 -1.89 26.24
CA ALA A 85 27.95 -0.89 25.81
C ALA A 85 27.84 -0.79 24.28
N LEU A 86 28.97 -0.87 23.56
CA LEU A 86 28.98 -0.87 22.09
C LEU A 86 28.28 -2.11 21.54
N LYS A 87 28.60 -3.29 22.07
CA LYS A 87 27.96 -4.56 21.70
C LYS A 87 26.44 -4.50 21.92
N GLU A 88 25.99 -3.94 23.05
CA GLU A 88 24.57 -3.75 23.32
C GLU A 88 23.90 -2.82 22.29
N LYS A 89 24.57 -1.73 21.88
CA LYS A 89 24.06 -0.81 20.86
C LYS A 89 23.99 -1.48 19.49
N ASP A 90 24.97 -2.32 19.16
CA ASP A 90 24.99 -3.08 17.90
C ASP A 90 23.90 -4.16 17.87
N GLU A 91 23.67 -4.87 18.98
CA GLU A 91 22.57 -5.82 19.13
C GLU A 91 21.21 -5.13 18.99
N ARG A 92 21.02 -3.96 19.63
CA ARG A 92 19.79 -3.15 19.48
C ARG A 92 19.61 -2.65 18.05
N LYS A 93 20.68 -2.20 17.39
CA LYS A 93 20.66 -1.77 16.00
C LYS A 93 20.26 -2.92 15.08
N ALA A 94 20.84 -4.11 15.27
CA ALA A 94 20.50 -5.32 14.54
C ALA A 94 19.02 -5.70 14.73
N HIS A 95 18.52 -5.66 15.97
CA HIS A 95 17.12 -5.90 16.28
C HIS A 95 16.17 -4.93 15.55
N VAL A 96 16.47 -3.62 15.59
CA VAL A 96 15.64 -2.60 14.91
C VAL A 96 15.67 -2.77 13.40
N LEU A 97 16.82 -3.11 12.81
CA LEU A 97 16.93 -3.39 11.38
C LEU A 97 16.11 -4.62 10.97
N ASN A 98 16.13 -5.67 11.78
CA ASN A 98 15.33 -6.87 11.54
C ASN A 98 13.82 -6.57 11.59
N GLU A 99 13.35 -5.80 12.57
CA GLU A 99 11.93 -5.38 12.62
C GLU A 99 11.56 -4.47 11.45
N LEU A 100 12.43 -3.55 11.04
CA LEU A 100 12.21 -2.71 9.85
C LEU A 100 12.08 -3.55 8.57
N ASN A 101 12.92 -4.56 8.41
CA ASN A 101 12.86 -5.47 7.26
C ASN A 101 11.56 -6.27 7.27
N ARG A 102 11.15 -6.79 8.43
CA ARG A 102 9.89 -7.51 8.61
C ARG A 102 8.67 -6.64 8.28
N LEU A 103 8.70 -5.35 8.68
CA LEU A 103 7.65 -4.40 8.33
C LEU A 103 7.61 -4.11 6.81
N ARG A 104 8.78 -3.95 6.17
CA ARG A 104 8.87 -3.77 4.71
C ARG A 104 8.34 -4.97 3.93
N GLU A 105 8.62 -6.18 4.38
CA GLU A 105 8.08 -7.40 3.76
C GLU A 105 6.56 -7.45 3.85
N LYS A 106 5.99 -7.17 5.03
CA LYS A 106 4.53 -7.11 5.21
C LYS A 106 3.85 -6.06 4.31
N ILE A 107 4.51 -4.93 4.07
CA ILE A 107 3.98 -3.87 3.20
C ILE A 107 4.01 -4.32 1.73
N ARG A 108 5.08 -5.00 1.30
CA ARG A 108 5.18 -5.63 -0.03
C ARG A 108 4.12 -6.70 -0.25
N ASP A 109 3.95 -7.61 0.71
CA ASP A 109 2.96 -8.69 0.64
C ASP A 109 1.53 -8.15 0.54
N ALA A 110 1.26 -7.00 1.18
CA ALA A 110 -0.01 -6.29 1.10
C ALA A 110 -0.16 -5.43 -0.18
N GLY A 111 0.86 -5.33 -1.03
CA GLY A 111 0.86 -4.52 -2.25
C GLY A 111 0.73 -3.01 -2.00
N ALA A 112 1.11 -2.53 -0.81
CA ALA A 112 0.83 -1.17 -0.33
C ALA A 112 2.03 -0.21 -0.39
N ASP A 113 3.14 -0.60 -1.03
CA ASP A 113 4.39 0.18 -1.06
C ASP A 113 4.18 1.63 -1.55
N SER A 114 3.44 1.82 -2.64
CA SER A 114 3.17 3.15 -3.20
C SER A 114 2.33 4.05 -2.29
N VAL A 115 1.42 3.45 -1.51
CA VAL A 115 0.56 4.16 -0.55
C VAL A 115 1.38 4.56 0.68
N VAL A 116 2.22 3.66 1.18
CA VAL A 116 3.09 3.93 2.33
C VAL A 116 4.14 4.99 1.99
N GLU A 117 4.74 4.94 0.80
CA GLU A 117 5.69 5.96 0.34
C GLU A 117 5.03 7.35 0.29
N LYS A 118 3.81 7.43 -0.26
CA LYS A 118 3.02 8.66 -0.26
C LYS A 118 2.71 9.15 1.16
N LEU A 119 2.31 8.26 2.07
CA LEU A 119 2.08 8.58 3.49
C LEU A 119 3.35 9.09 4.18
N MET A 120 4.52 8.50 3.92
CA MET A 120 5.79 8.96 4.48
C MET A 120 6.17 10.35 3.98
N LEU A 121 5.94 10.65 2.70
CA LEU A 121 6.13 12.00 2.14
C LEU A 121 5.19 13.01 2.79
N LEU A 122 3.90 12.67 2.95
CA LEU A 122 2.93 13.52 3.64
C LEU A 122 3.32 13.74 5.10
N LEU A 123 3.73 12.69 5.82
CA LEU A 123 4.14 12.80 7.23
C LEU A 123 5.37 13.71 7.39
N ARG A 124 6.34 13.62 6.48
CA ARG A 124 7.50 14.51 6.46
C ARG A 124 7.07 15.97 6.22
N SER A 125 6.14 16.19 5.31
CA SER A 125 5.55 17.51 5.05
C SER A 125 4.83 18.06 6.30
N VAL A 126 4.00 17.25 6.95
CA VAL A 126 3.31 17.64 8.19
C VAL A 126 4.30 18.01 9.28
N LYS A 127 5.34 17.19 9.50
CA LYS A 127 6.40 17.50 10.49
C LYS A 127 7.17 18.78 10.13
N ALA A 128 7.34 19.09 8.84
CA ALA A 128 7.96 20.34 8.41
C ALA A 128 7.05 21.54 8.70
N LEU A 129 5.75 21.42 8.40
CA LEU A 129 4.75 22.44 8.70
C LEU A 129 4.59 22.70 10.20
N GLU A 130 4.59 21.65 11.04
CA GLU A 130 4.55 21.79 12.51
C GLU A 130 5.75 22.61 13.03
N ARG A 131 6.95 22.38 12.50
CA ARG A 131 8.15 23.17 12.85
C ARG A 131 8.03 24.61 12.38
N GLN A 132 7.49 24.83 11.19
CA GLN A 132 7.25 26.17 10.65
C GLN A 132 6.23 26.94 11.50
N GLU A 133 5.14 26.28 11.91
CA GLU A 133 4.12 26.86 12.80
C GLU A 133 4.73 27.26 14.15
N PHE A 134 5.53 26.37 14.75
CA PHE A 134 6.23 26.68 16.00
C PHE A 134 7.18 27.88 15.86
N ALA A 135 7.96 27.92 14.77
CA ALA A 135 8.86 29.05 14.50
C ALA A 135 8.09 30.36 14.28
N LEU A 136 6.95 30.32 13.57
CA LEU A 136 6.09 31.49 13.37
C LEU A 136 5.47 32.00 14.67
N LYS A 137 5.01 31.09 15.55
CA LYS A 137 4.50 31.47 16.87
C LYS A 137 5.57 32.16 17.71
N SER A 138 6.76 31.57 17.80
CA SER A 138 7.88 32.19 18.52
C SER A 138 8.28 33.55 17.94
N ASN A 139 8.24 33.72 16.61
CA ASN A 139 8.49 35.01 15.97
C ASN A 139 7.41 36.04 16.30
N PHE A 140 6.13 35.63 16.29
CA PHE A 140 5.01 36.49 16.68
C PHE A 140 5.12 36.96 18.13
N ASP A 141 5.43 36.05 19.06
CA ASP A 141 5.61 36.38 20.48
C ASP A 141 6.77 37.37 20.68
N ALA A 142 7.88 37.18 19.97
CA ALA A 142 9.01 38.11 20.01
C ALA A 142 8.67 39.49 19.44
N LYS A 143 7.96 39.54 18.29
CA LYS A 143 7.52 40.79 17.67
C LYS A 143 6.50 41.53 18.54
N HIS A 144 5.63 40.79 19.23
CA HIS A 144 4.68 41.35 20.19
C HIS A 144 5.40 42.02 21.35
N ALA A 145 6.38 41.34 21.97
CA ALA A 145 7.16 41.89 23.06
C ALA A 145 7.99 43.13 22.64
N GLU A 146 8.53 43.14 21.41
CA GLU A 146 9.24 44.30 20.84
C GLU A 146 8.31 45.52 20.73
N LEU A 147 7.11 45.32 20.18
CA LEU A 147 6.11 46.39 20.04
C LEU A 147 5.58 46.88 21.40
N GLU A 148 5.37 45.99 22.38
CA GLU A 148 5.01 46.37 23.74
C GLU A 148 6.09 47.23 24.40
N ALA A 149 7.36 46.89 24.20
CA ALA A 149 8.47 47.70 24.71
C ALA A 149 8.53 49.09 24.05
N GLU A 150 8.31 49.17 22.73
CA GLU A 150 8.24 50.44 22.00
C GLU A 150 7.08 51.31 22.46
N ILE A 151 5.90 50.72 22.74
CA ILE A 151 4.75 51.42 23.32
C ILE A 151 5.13 51.99 24.70
N CYS A 152 5.74 51.19 25.58
CA CYS A 152 6.16 51.68 26.90
C CYS A 152 7.21 52.81 26.81
N GLU A 153 8.13 52.74 25.86
CA GLU A 153 9.08 53.83 25.62
C GLU A 153 8.40 55.11 25.13
N LEU A 154 7.43 54.99 24.21
CA LEU A 154 6.68 56.12 23.68
C LEU A 154 5.78 56.75 24.76
N GLU A 155 5.15 55.94 25.61
CA GLU A 155 4.39 56.40 26.77
C GLU A 155 5.29 57.16 27.77
N ALA A 156 6.50 56.67 28.03
CA ALA A 156 7.49 57.34 28.89
C ALA A 156 8.02 58.64 28.27
N LYS A 157 8.22 58.68 26.94
CA LYS A 157 8.60 59.88 26.19
C LYS A 157 7.48 60.92 26.18
N ALA A 158 6.22 60.51 26.06
CA ALA A 158 5.05 61.40 26.13
C ALA A 158 4.83 62.01 27.53
N SER A 159 5.32 61.35 28.58
CA SER A 159 5.29 61.88 29.95
C SER A 159 6.42 62.88 30.27
N ASN A 160 7.41 63.04 29.39
CA ASN A 160 8.53 63.99 29.54
C ASN A 160 8.37 65.14 28.53
N ASP A 161 8.12 66.34 29.03
CA ASP A 161 7.81 67.55 28.26
C ASP A 161 8.98 67.98 27.34
N TYR A 162 8.99 67.47 26.10
CA TYR A 162 9.93 67.81 25.03
C TYR A 162 9.17 68.47 23.86
N ASP A 163 9.89 69.25 23.04
CA ASP A 163 9.37 70.10 21.95
C ASP A 163 8.31 69.41 21.05
N ASP A 164 7.06 69.84 21.29
CA ASP A 164 5.78 69.28 20.85
C ASP A 164 5.68 69.04 19.34
N LYS A 165 6.31 69.89 18.51
CA LYS A 165 6.19 69.83 17.04
C LYS A 165 6.97 68.69 16.41
N SER A 166 8.20 68.43 16.87
CA SER A 166 9.04 67.36 16.31
C SER A 166 8.58 65.96 16.73
N LEU A 167 8.01 65.86 17.94
CA LEU A 167 7.35 64.66 18.44
C LEU A 167 6.04 64.39 17.71
N HIS A 168 5.25 65.43 17.44
CA HIS A 168 4.00 65.31 16.68
C HIS A 168 4.25 64.84 15.24
N ASP A 169 5.22 65.42 14.53
CA ASP A 169 5.57 65.00 13.17
C ASP A 169 6.11 63.55 13.13
N GLY A 170 6.91 63.14 14.12
CA GLY A 170 7.40 61.77 14.25
C GLY A 170 6.30 60.76 14.58
N LEU A 171 5.36 61.14 15.46
CA LEU A 171 4.21 60.33 15.83
C LEU A 171 3.24 60.17 14.65
N ASP A 172 2.93 61.25 13.94
CA ASP A 172 2.08 61.21 12.74
C ASP A 172 2.70 60.35 11.64
N HIS A 173 4.02 60.40 11.47
CA HIS A 173 4.71 59.51 10.54
C HIS A 173 4.64 58.03 10.99
N SER A 174 4.81 57.76 12.28
CA SER A 174 4.67 56.41 12.85
C SER A 174 3.23 55.87 12.73
N ILE A 175 2.22 56.71 12.99
CA ILE A 175 0.80 56.36 12.81
C ILE A 175 0.49 56.11 11.33
N GLY A 176 1.03 56.95 10.43
CA GLY A 176 0.89 56.78 8.99
C GLY A 176 1.46 55.45 8.50
N THR A 177 2.69 55.11 8.91
CA THR A 177 3.33 53.84 8.56
C THR A 177 2.62 52.63 9.17
N ALA A 178 2.18 52.71 10.43
CA ALA A 178 1.38 51.66 11.08
C ALA A 178 0.02 51.45 10.38
N SER A 179 -0.64 52.53 9.95
CA SER A 179 -1.89 52.49 9.19
C SER A 179 -1.71 51.85 7.81
N GLU A 180 -0.63 52.18 7.10
CA GLU A 180 -0.29 51.58 5.82
C GLU A 180 0.03 50.08 5.97
N ASN A 181 0.82 49.71 6.99
CA ASN A 181 1.10 48.32 7.34
C ASN A 181 -0.19 47.55 7.67
N LEU A 182 -1.11 48.15 8.43
CA LEU A 182 -2.43 47.58 8.71
C LEU A 182 -3.25 47.39 7.43
N HIS A 183 -3.21 48.37 6.51
CA HIS A 183 -3.91 48.27 5.23
C HIS A 183 -3.33 47.14 4.36
N LEU A 184 -2.00 47.00 4.30
CA LEU A 184 -1.32 45.90 3.61
C LEU A 184 -1.69 44.54 4.23
N ALA A 185 -1.69 44.43 5.55
CA ALA A 185 -2.10 43.22 6.27
C ALA A 185 -3.57 42.86 5.99
N LYS A 186 -4.47 43.86 5.99
CA LYS A 186 -5.88 43.67 5.60
C LYS A 186 -6.03 43.20 4.16
N LYS A 187 -5.24 43.75 3.23
CA LYS A 187 -5.24 43.35 1.82
C LYS A 187 -4.77 41.90 1.64
N GLU A 188 -3.71 41.51 2.34
CA GLU A 188 -3.20 40.14 2.35
C GLU A 188 -4.22 39.16 2.96
N LEU A 189 -4.85 39.51 4.09
CA LEU A 189 -5.92 38.72 4.69
C LEU A 189 -7.09 38.54 3.72
N ALA A 190 -7.51 39.60 3.04
CA ALA A 190 -8.57 39.51 2.03
C ALA A 190 -8.18 38.60 0.85
N ALA A 191 -6.92 38.64 0.41
CA ALA A 191 -6.42 37.73 -0.62
C ALA A 191 -6.45 36.26 -0.16
N ARG A 192 -6.02 35.98 1.08
CA ARG A 192 -6.08 34.64 1.69
C ARG A 192 -7.51 34.14 1.85
N LEU A 193 -8.43 34.99 2.31
CA LEU A 193 -9.85 34.62 2.41
C LEU A 193 -10.45 34.26 1.05
N ARG A 194 -10.15 35.02 0.00
CA ARG A 194 -10.57 34.67 -1.37
C ARG A 194 -10.00 33.32 -1.81
N ALA A 195 -8.72 33.03 -1.51
CA ALA A 195 -8.10 31.75 -1.81
C ALA A 195 -8.78 30.59 -1.06
N VAL A 196 -9.05 30.74 0.25
CA VAL A 196 -9.75 29.73 1.06
C VAL A 196 -11.16 29.47 0.53
N LEU A 197 -11.91 30.53 0.17
CA LEU A 197 -13.24 30.37 -0.43
C LEU A 197 -13.19 29.65 -1.78
N SER A 198 -12.16 29.93 -2.60
CA SER A 198 -11.94 29.21 -3.85
C SER A 198 -11.68 27.72 -3.60
N LEU A 199 -10.83 27.39 -2.63
CA LEU A 199 -10.55 26.00 -2.26
C LEU A 199 -11.80 25.30 -1.69
N LYS A 200 -12.62 26.00 -0.90
CA LYS A 200 -13.89 25.44 -0.41
C LYS A 200 -14.84 25.11 -1.55
N ARG A 201 -15.00 26.00 -2.53
CA ARG A 201 -15.82 25.72 -3.73
C ARG A 201 -15.31 24.50 -4.49
N GLN A 202 -14.00 24.38 -4.69
CA GLN A 202 -13.39 23.21 -5.32
C GLN A 202 -13.61 21.93 -4.51
N LEU A 203 -13.67 22.02 -3.18
CA LEU A 203 -13.98 20.89 -2.31
C LEU A 203 -15.45 20.50 -2.38
N ASP A 204 -16.35 21.48 -2.43
CA ASP A 204 -17.79 21.28 -2.57
C ASP A 204 -18.15 20.66 -3.94
N ASP A 205 -17.33 20.90 -4.98
CA ASP A 205 -17.46 20.25 -6.29
C ASP A 205 -17.10 18.74 -6.24
N VAL A 206 -16.39 18.28 -5.20
CA VAL A 206 -16.04 16.85 -5.03
C VAL A 206 -17.17 16.14 -4.30
N PRO A 207 -17.76 15.08 -4.89
CA PRO A 207 -18.86 14.36 -4.26
C PRO A 207 -18.47 13.82 -2.87
N THR A 208 -19.32 14.09 -1.90
CA THR A 208 -19.17 13.60 -0.52
C THR A 208 -19.33 12.07 -0.50
N PRO A 209 -18.70 11.33 0.44
CA PRO A 209 -18.87 9.88 0.54
C PRO A 209 -20.34 9.40 0.64
N SER A 210 -21.23 10.22 1.21
CA SER A 210 -22.67 10.00 1.25
C SER A 210 -23.31 10.09 -0.14
N GLU A 211 -22.97 11.12 -0.93
CA GLU A 211 -23.45 11.30 -2.31
C GLU A 211 -22.94 10.16 -3.21
N LEU A 212 -21.67 9.78 -3.07
CA LEU A 212 -21.12 8.62 -3.79
C LEU A 212 -21.89 7.34 -3.45
N THR A 213 -22.26 7.14 -2.20
CA THR A 213 -23.08 5.99 -1.77
C THR A 213 -24.48 6.06 -2.38
N GLN A 214 -25.11 7.24 -2.39
CA GLN A 214 -26.40 7.46 -3.04
C GLN A 214 -26.34 7.16 -4.54
N TYR A 215 -25.30 7.64 -5.24
CA TYR A 215 -25.10 7.35 -6.66
C TYR A 215 -24.89 5.87 -6.93
N LYS A 216 -24.13 5.17 -6.09
CA LYS A 216 -23.97 3.71 -6.20
C LYS A 216 -25.31 2.98 -6.05
N CYS A 217 -26.12 3.34 -5.05
CA CYS A 217 -27.46 2.78 -4.89
C CYS A 217 -28.34 3.07 -6.11
N ARG A 218 -28.34 4.32 -6.59
CA ARG A 218 -29.14 4.73 -7.74
C ARG A 218 -28.74 4.02 -9.04
N LEU A 219 -27.44 3.80 -9.24
CA LEU A 219 -26.92 3.02 -10.36
C LEU A 219 -27.31 1.54 -10.26
N ALA A 220 -27.29 0.96 -9.06
CA ALA A 220 -27.74 -0.42 -8.85
C ALA A 220 -29.25 -0.59 -9.14
N GLU A 221 -30.08 0.37 -8.70
CA GLU A 221 -31.51 0.42 -9.05
C GLU A 221 -31.72 0.54 -10.56
N LEU A 222 -30.98 1.45 -11.21
CA LEU A 222 -31.06 1.66 -12.66
C LEU A 222 -30.68 0.38 -13.42
N ASN A 223 -29.59 -0.28 -13.03
CA ASN A 223 -29.16 -1.54 -13.63
C ASN A 223 -30.21 -2.64 -13.47
N THR A 224 -30.87 -2.71 -12.31
CA THR A 224 -31.97 -3.65 -12.08
C THR A 224 -33.15 -3.36 -13.01
N ASN A 225 -33.51 -2.08 -13.19
CA ASN A 225 -34.58 -1.68 -14.10
C ASN A 225 -34.24 -2.01 -15.57
N ILE A 226 -33.03 -1.69 -16.01
CA ILE A 226 -32.54 -2.02 -17.36
C ILE A 226 -32.63 -3.53 -17.58
N GLY A 227 -32.15 -4.35 -16.64
CA GLY A 227 -32.22 -5.80 -16.73
C GLY A 227 -33.65 -6.34 -16.81
N GLU A 228 -34.58 -5.76 -16.04
CA GLU A 228 -35.99 -6.13 -16.09
C GLU A 228 -36.64 -5.76 -17.43
N LYS A 229 -36.36 -4.56 -17.97
CA LYS A 229 -36.84 -4.15 -19.29
C LYS A 229 -36.30 -5.04 -20.41
N ASP A 230 -35.02 -5.38 -20.35
CA ASP A 230 -34.39 -6.29 -21.30
C ASP A 230 -35.02 -7.70 -21.25
N ARG A 231 -35.33 -8.21 -20.05
CA ARG A 231 -36.08 -9.46 -19.88
C ARG A 231 -37.51 -9.37 -20.45
N GLN A 232 -38.20 -8.24 -20.27
CA GLN A 232 -39.54 -8.03 -20.85
C GLN A 232 -39.48 -7.99 -22.37
N THR A 233 -38.53 -7.25 -22.95
CA THR A 233 -38.31 -7.16 -24.39
C THR A 233 -38.07 -8.53 -25.00
N ARG A 234 -37.18 -9.35 -24.40
CA ARG A 234 -36.98 -10.74 -24.84
C ARG A 234 -38.27 -11.55 -24.84
N LYS A 235 -39.08 -11.46 -23.76
CA LYS A 235 -40.37 -12.16 -23.69
C LYS A 235 -41.31 -11.73 -24.82
N PHE A 236 -41.40 -10.42 -25.10
CA PHE A 236 -42.23 -9.93 -26.20
C PHE A 236 -41.76 -10.44 -27.56
N TYR A 237 -40.46 -10.46 -27.83
CA TYR A 237 -39.92 -11.04 -29.07
C TYR A 237 -40.16 -12.54 -29.17
N SER A 238 -40.00 -13.31 -28.08
CA SER A 238 -40.32 -14.74 -28.07
C SER A 238 -41.79 -14.99 -28.38
N THR A 239 -42.71 -14.25 -27.75
CA THR A 239 -44.14 -14.37 -28.02
C THR A 239 -44.48 -13.95 -29.45
N TYR A 240 -43.90 -12.85 -29.94
CA TYR A 240 -44.10 -12.40 -31.31
C TYR A 240 -43.65 -13.45 -32.34
N ASN A 241 -42.46 -14.01 -32.17
CA ASN A 241 -41.93 -15.05 -33.07
C ASN A 241 -42.80 -16.31 -33.04
N ALA A 242 -43.26 -16.75 -31.86
CA ALA A 242 -44.18 -17.88 -31.75
C ALA A 242 -45.51 -17.62 -32.48
N LEU A 243 -46.09 -16.42 -32.32
CA LEU A 243 -47.30 -16.03 -33.03
C LEU A 243 -47.09 -15.94 -34.55
N LEU A 244 -45.92 -15.48 -34.99
CA LEU A 244 -45.55 -15.43 -36.40
C LEU A 244 -45.48 -16.84 -37.01
N GLU A 245 -44.82 -17.78 -36.32
CA GLU A 245 -44.75 -19.18 -36.73
C GLU A 245 -46.14 -19.83 -36.80
N ILE A 246 -47.00 -19.58 -35.81
CA ILE A 246 -48.40 -20.06 -35.81
C ILE A 246 -49.15 -19.49 -37.03
N LYS A 247 -49.04 -18.18 -37.27
CA LYS A 247 -49.66 -17.53 -38.43
C LYS A 247 -49.21 -18.17 -39.74
N GLU A 248 -47.91 -18.43 -39.90
CA GLU A 248 -47.38 -19.09 -41.10
C GLU A 248 -47.91 -20.52 -41.28
N LEU A 249 -48.04 -21.28 -40.19
CA LEU A 249 -48.61 -22.62 -40.23
C LEU A 249 -50.10 -22.57 -40.59
N MET A 250 -50.86 -21.63 -40.03
CA MET A 250 -52.27 -21.43 -40.39
C MET A 250 -52.44 -21.04 -41.86
N LEU A 251 -51.57 -20.19 -42.40
CA LEU A 251 -51.59 -19.86 -43.83
C LEU A 251 -51.31 -21.08 -44.71
N LYS A 252 -50.35 -21.93 -44.32
CA LYS A 252 -50.05 -23.19 -45.02
C LYS A 252 -51.26 -24.15 -44.98
N GLU A 253 -51.97 -24.21 -43.86
CA GLU A 253 -53.20 -25.00 -43.72
C GLU A 253 -54.31 -24.48 -44.64
N ILE A 254 -54.55 -23.17 -44.67
CA ILE A 254 -55.54 -22.55 -45.56
C ILE A 254 -55.19 -22.84 -47.03
N SER A 255 -53.92 -22.67 -47.42
CA SER A 255 -53.46 -23.00 -48.78
C SER A 255 -53.68 -24.47 -49.14
N LEU A 256 -53.41 -25.38 -48.19
CA LEU A 256 -53.64 -26.81 -48.37
C LEU A 256 -55.14 -27.13 -48.53
N LEU A 257 -55.99 -26.59 -47.66
CA LEU A 257 -57.44 -26.80 -47.74
C LEU A 257 -58.03 -26.26 -49.04
N ASN A 258 -57.59 -25.07 -49.48
CA ASN A 258 -58.00 -24.51 -50.77
C ASN A 258 -57.55 -25.37 -51.94
N SER A 259 -56.34 -25.92 -51.89
CA SER A 259 -55.81 -26.83 -52.91
C SER A 259 -56.56 -28.16 -52.96
N ILE A 260 -56.97 -28.71 -51.81
CA ILE A 260 -57.82 -29.90 -51.75
C ILE A 260 -59.19 -29.57 -52.35
N ASN A 261 -59.81 -28.47 -51.94
CA ASN A 261 -61.14 -28.08 -52.38
C ASN A 261 -61.21 -27.85 -53.91
N SER A 262 -60.18 -27.22 -54.50
CA SER A 262 -60.15 -26.99 -55.95
C SER A 262 -59.99 -28.28 -56.75
N GLN A 263 -59.22 -29.25 -56.26
CA GLN A 263 -58.95 -30.51 -56.94
C GLN A 263 -60.01 -31.60 -56.68
N PHE A 264 -60.86 -31.42 -55.67
CA PHE A 264 -61.74 -32.47 -55.16
C PHE A 264 -62.75 -32.96 -56.21
N GLN A 265 -63.45 -32.04 -56.89
CA GLN A 265 -64.50 -32.38 -57.85
C GLN A 265 -63.94 -33.12 -59.07
N ASP A 266 -62.80 -32.68 -59.59
CA ASP A 266 -62.15 -33.31 -60.74
C ASP A 266 -61.55 -34.68 -60.38
N ALA A 267 -60.98 -34.80 -59.17
CA ALA A 267 -60.41 -36.05 -58.70
C ALA A 267 -61.50 -37.11 -58.44
N ILE A 268 -62.64 -36.75 -57.88
CA ILE A 268 -63.70 -37.72 -57.55
C ILE A 268 -64.48 -38.21 -58.77
N ALA A 269 -64.46 -37.45 -59.87
CA ALA A 269 -65.14 -37.78 -61.11
C ALA A 269 -64.60 -39.05 -61.82
N SER A 270 -63.41 -39.54 -61.44
CA SER A 270 -62.83 -40.77 -62.02
C SER A 270 -62.14 -41.62 -60.96
N THR A 271 -62.18 -42.95 -61.10
CA THR A 271 -61.50 -43.89 -60.19
C THR A 271 -59.98 -43.65 -60.13
N ALA A 272 -59.36 -43.31 -61.27
CA ALA A 272 -57.94 -42.97 -61.31
C ALA A 272 -57.62 -41.66 -60.58
N GLY A 273 -58.50 -40.65 -60.67
CA GLY A 273 -58.38 -39.41 -59.91
C GLY A 273 -58.56 -39.61 -58.41
N GLN A 274 -59.49 -40.48 -58.01
CA GLN A 274 -59.71 -40.86 -56.62
C GLN A 274 -58.46 -41.50 -56.01
N MET A 275 -57.81 -42.43 -56.73
CA MET A 275 -56.59 -43.07 -56.25
C MET A 275 -55.42 -42.07 -56.11
N LYS A 276 -55.24 -41.17 -57.09
CA LYS A 276 -54.23 -40.10 -57.01
C LYS A 276 -54.46 -39.15 -55.83
N LEU A 277 -55.71 -38.80 -55.53
CA LEU A 277 -56.06 -37.96 -54.38
C LEU A 277 -55.70 -38.65 -53.05
N ILE A 278 -55.98 -39.95 -52.94
CA ILE A 278 -55.61 -40.77 -51.78
C ILE A 278 -54.09 -40.80 -51.61
N ASP A 279 -53.33 -41.11 -52.67
CA ASP A 279 -51.86 -41.16 -52.62
C ASP A 279 -51.25 -39.80 -52.21
N SER A 280 -51.82 -38.70 -52.74
CA SER A 280 -51.47 -37.32 -52.38
C SER A 280 -51.70 -37.02 -50.89
N MET A 281 -52.89 -37.33 -50.37
CA MET A 281 -53.25 -37.12 -48.97
C MET A 281 -52.38 -37.97 -48.03
N GLU A 282 -52.08 -39.22 -48.40
CA GLU A 282 -51.19 -40.08 -47.64
C GLU A 282 -49.75 -39.52 -47.59
N GLY A 283 -49.25 -39.01 -48.72
CA GLY A 283 -47.97 -38.30 -48.79
C GLY A 283 -47.91 -37.07 -47.89
N ILE A 284 -48.95 -36.24 -47.90
CA ILE A 284 -49.06 -35.04 -47.04
C ILE A 284 -49.09 -35.43 -45.56
N LEU A 285 -49.92 -36.41 -45.18
CA LEU A 285 -50.01 -36.90 -43.80
C LEU A 285 -48.66 -37.44 -43.32
N LYS A 286 -47.94 -38.18 -44.16
CA LYS A 286 -46.60 -38.68 -43.85
C LYS A 286 -45.61 -37.53 -43.63
N GLY A 287 -45.64 -36.51 -44.48
CA GLY A 287 -44.81 -35.31 -44.33
C GLY A 287 -45.08 -34.53 -43.04
N ILE A 288 -46.36 -34.36 -42.68
CA ILE A 288 -46.77 -33.71 -41.42
C ILE A 288 -46.27 -34.51 -40.22
N LYS A 289 -46.48 -35.84 -40.21
CA LYS A 289 -46.00 -36.73 -39.13
C LYS A 289 -44.48 -36.63 -38.94
N GLN A 290 -43.72 -36.68 -40.03
CA GLN A 290 -42.26 -36.55 -39.98
C GLN A 290 -41.81 -35.19 -39.42
N LYS A 291 -42.47 -34.10 -39.80
CA LYS A 291 -42.15 -32.77 -39.29
C LYS A 291 -42.46 -32.64 -37.80
N LEU A 292 -43.58 -33.20 -37.36
CA LEU A 292 -43.99 -33.22 -35.95
C LEU A 292 -42.99 -34.01 -35.11
N GLU A 293 -42.58 -35.19 -35.57
CA GLU A 293 -41.57 -36.00 -34.89
C GLU A 293 -40.24 -35.25 -34.74
N LYS A 294 -39.74 -34.61 -35.80
CA LYS A 294 -38.53 -33.78 -35.73
C LYS A 294 -38.63 -32.65 -34.72
N MET A 295 -39.79 -31.98 -34.67
CA MET A 295 -40.03 -30.90 -33.71
C MET A 295 -40.09 -31.42 -32.27
N GLN A 296 -40.73 -32.57 -32.06
CA GLN A 296 -40.81 -33.23 -30.74
C GLN A 296 -39.42 -33.61 -30.21
N VAL A 297 -38.56 -34.15 -31.07
CA VAL A 297 -37.17 -34.50 -30.71
C VAL A 297 -36.37 -33.25 -30.35
N GLY A 298 -36.50 -32.18 -31.14
CA GLY A 298 -35.86 -30.89 -30.85
C GLY A 298 -36.31 -30.32 -29.49
N LEU A 299 -37.62 -30.31 -29.23
CA LEU A 299 -38.18 -29.87 -27.95
C LEU A 299 -37.62 -30.66 -26.76
N GLN A 300 -37.49 -31.98 -26.90
CA GLN A 300 -36.93 -32.81 -25.84
C GLN A 300 -35.44 -32.52 -25.59
N ALA A 301 -34.67 -32.22 -26.65
CA ALA A 301 -33.27 -31.83 -26.53
C ALA A 301 -33.13 -30.48 -25.80
N ASP A 302 -33.92 -29.48 -26.18
CA ASP A 302 -33.92 -28.16 -25.55
C ASP A 302 -34.37 -28.23 -24.08
N GLN A 303 -35.36 -29.07 -23.78
CA GLN A 303 -35.82 -29.30 -22.41
C GLN A 303 -34.69 -29.85 -21.53
N LYS A 304 -33.94 -30.85 -22.03
CA LYS A 304 -32.77 -31.38 -21.31
C LYS A 304 -31.73 -30.31 -21.05
N ILE A 305 -31.44 -29.47 -22.05
CA ILE A 305 -30.50 -28.34 -21.87
C ILE A 305 -31.01 -27.39 -20.78
N CYS A 306 -32.29 -27.03 -20.80
CA CYS A 306 -32.89 -26.18 -19.78
C CYS A 306 -32.81 -26.78 -18.38
N ASP A 307 -33.06 -28.08 -18.24
CA ASP A 307 -33.01 -28.77 -16.96
C ASP A 307 -31.58 -28.84 -16.42
N THR A 308 -30.59 -29.17 -17.26
CA THR A 308 -29.17 -29.14 -16.86
C THR A 308 -28.71 -27.73 -16.45
N LEU A 309 -29.17 -26.69 -17.14
CA LEU A 309 -28.84 -25.31 -16.79
C LEU A 309 -29.51 -24.90 -15.47
N ARG A 310 -30.74 -25.34 -15.22
CA ARG A 310 -31.45 -25.12 -13.95
C ARG A 310 -30.74 -25.78 -12.79
N GLU A 311 -30.28 -27.01 -12.95
CA GLU A 311 -29.50 -27.74 -11.94
C GLU A 311 -28.19 -26.99 -11.60
N ARG A 312 -27.44 -26.56 -12.62
CA ARG A 312 -26.22 -25.76 -12.44
C ARG A 312 -26.49 -24.45 -11.71
N TYR A 313 -27.58 -23.76 -12.05
CA TYR A 313 -27.99 -22.53 -11.38
C TYR A 313 -28.31 -22.77 -9.90
N VAL A 314 -29.07 -23.82 -9.58
CA VAL A 314 -29.41 -24.19 -8.19
C VAL A 314 -28.15 -24.51 -7.38
N ALA A 315 -27.20 -25.25 -7.96
CA ALA A 315 -25.91 -25.54 -7.33
C ALA A 315 -25.11 -24.25 -7.05
N ALA A 316 -24.95 -23.37 -8.03
CA ALA A 316 -24.23 -22.11 -7.87
C ALA A 316 -24.88 -21.19 -6.81
N VAL A 317 -26.22 -21.16 -6.73
CA VAL A 317 -26.94 -20.41 -5.68
C VAL A 317 -26.70 -21.02 -4.30
N ALA A 318 -26.64 -22.35 -4.18
CA ALA A 318 -26.31 -23.02 -2.93
C ALA A 318 -24.88 -22.68 -2.47
N ASP A 319 -23.91 -22.70 -3.39
CA ASP A 319 -22.51 -22.33 -3.11
C ASP A 319 -22.37 -20.86 -2.71
N GLN A 320 -23.10 -19.96 -3.37
CA GLN A 320 -23.15 -18.54 -3.00
C GLN A 320 -23.70 -18.35 -1.58
N ARG A 321 -24.80 -19.04 -1.24
CA ARG A 321 -25.39 -19.01 0.10
C ARG A 321 -24.43 -19.56 1.16
N HIS A 322 -23.72 -20.64 0.84
CA HIS A 322 -22.71 -21.21 1.72
C HIS A 322 -21.55 -20.21 1.96
N SER A 323 -21.00 -19.64 0.89
CA SER A 323 -19.92 -18.65 0.95
C SER A 323 -20.30 -17.39 1.74
N PHE A 324 -21.54 -16.90 1.55
CA PHE A 324 -22.08 -15.78 2.32
C PHE A 324 -22.19 -16.12 3.81
N THR A 325 -22.68 -17.32 4.14
CA THR A 325 -22.79 -17.79 5.53
C THR A 325 -21.42 -17.87 6.19
N MET A 326 -20.41 -18.42 5.51
CA MET A 326 -19.03 -18.47 5.99
C MET A 326 -18.44 -17.08 6.20
N SER A 327 -18.65 -16.17 5.25
CA SER A 327 -18.18 -14.78 5.37
C SER A 327 -18.81 -14.06 6.56
N LYS A 328 -20.11 -14.27 6.80
CA LYS A 328 -20.82 -13.71 7.95
C LYS A 328 -20.33 -14.30 9.27
N ALA A 329 -20.05 -15.61 9.32
CA ALA A 329 -19.46 -16.24 10.50
C ALA A 329 -18.08 -15.64 10.82
N LEU A 330 -17.22 -15.47 9.80
CA LEU A 330 -15.90 -14.83 9.97
C LEU A 330 -16.00 -13.37 10.46
N GLN A 331 -17.00 -12.63 10.00
CA GLN A 331 -17.24 -11.26 10.49
C GLN A 331 -17.62 -11.24 11.97
N ASN A 332 -18.47 -12.19 12.40
CA ASN A 332 -18.90 -12.31 13.80
C ASN A 332 -17.75 -12.75 14.73
N PHE A 333 -16.79 -13.57 14.25
CA PHE A 333 -15.60 -13.95 15.02
C PHE A 333 -14.58 -12.80 15.19
N ARG A 334 -14.71 -11.72 14.41
CA ARG A 334 -13.76 -10.59 14.41
C ARG A 334 -14.22 -9.42 15.28
N GLN A 335 -15.44 -9.46 15.84
CA GLN A 335 -15.97 -8.50 16.82
C GLN A 335 -15.76 -9.02 18.24
#